data_AF-A0A836HJW3-F1
#
_entry.id   AF-A0A836HJW3-F1
#
_cell.length_a   1.000
_cell.length_b   1.000
_cell.length_c   1.000
_cell.angle_alpha   90.00
_cell.angle_beta   90.00
_cell.angle_gamma   90.00
#
_symmetry.space_group_name_H-M   'P 1'
#
loop_
_entity.id
_entity.type
_entity.pdbx_description
1 polymer ?
#
loop_
_entity_poly.entity_id
_entity_poly.type
_entity_poly.pdbx_seq_one_letter_code
_entity_poly.pdbx_strand_id
1 'polypeptide(L)'
;MSLFERPHRLKSVSSVVIGLKPEMLREFDDYAVWMEKLHEELLAVYGMQATESEVLDITYATSDNPTHFSSRITQDVFARLRDYKMLCSKIDSISTQLKEETQRRDLTETMISQNEEGGKSLRQQQRELRNLNASIAELTKQEAELRYELSCLSQQVANVFKAEAIRVSLV
;
A
#
# COMPACT_ATOMS: atom_id res chain seq x y z
N MET A 1 -0.31 -18.28 -8.76
CA MET A 1 -0.89 -18.47 -7.41
C MET A 1 -2.34 -18.00 -7.47
N SER A 2 -3.34 -18.80 -7.05
CA SER A 2 -4.75 -18.34 -7.05
C SER A 2 -4.99 -17.34 -5.91
N LEU A 3 -5.74 -16.26 -6.20
CA LEU A 3 -6.12 -15.21 -5.25
C LEU A 3 -7.19 -15.69 -4.25
N PHE A 4 -7.87 -16.77 -4.60
CA PHE A 4 -9.09 -17.20 -3.96
C PHE A 4 -8.85 -18.52 -3.21
N GLU A 5 -9.47 -18.62 -2.05
CA GLU A 5 -9.43 -19.86 -1.26
C GLU A 5 -10.40 -20.88 -1.84
N ARG A 6 -9.95 -22.14 -1.91
CA ARG A 6 -10.77 -23.28 -2.29
C ARG A 6 -10.87 -24.27 -1.11
N PRO A 7 -12.01 -24.94 -0.92
CA PRO A 7 -13.26 -24.78 -1.68
C PRO A 7 -13.96 -23.45 -1.39
N HIS A 8 -14.75 -22.96 -2.36
CA HIS A 8 -15.57 -21.76 -2.15
C HIS A 8 -16.61 -22.01 -1.06
N ARG A 9 -16.89 -20.99 -0.24
CA ARG A 9 -17.69 -21.13 0.99
C ARG A 9 -19.17 -21.40 0.70
N LEU A 10 -19.72 -20.78 -0.35
CA LEU A 10 -21.11 -20.93 -0.73
C LEU A 10 -21.33 -20.63 -2.21
N LYS A 11 -22.19 -21.42 -2.87
CA LYS A 11 -22.74 -21.12 -4.20
C LYS A 11 -24.26 -21.10 -4.10
N SER A 12 -24.88 -20.03 -4.56
CA SER A 12 -26.32 -19.91 -4.77
C SER A 12 -26.60 -19.55 -6.23
N VAL A 13 -27.88 -19.47 -6.61
CA VAL A 13 -28.28 -19.10 -7.98
C VAL A 13 -27.89 -17.65 -8.31
N SER A 14 -27.94 -16.75 -7.34
CA SER A 14 -27.73 -15.31 -7.53
C SER A 14 -26.44 -14.77 -6.91
N SER A 15 -25.66 -15.61 -6.23
CA SER A 15 -24.39 -15.17 -5.63
C SER A 15 -23.45 -16.31 -5.29
N VAL A 16 -22.16 -15.99 -5.24
CA VAL A 16 -21.09 -16.87 -4.80
C VAL A 16 -20.31 -16.22 -3.67
N VAL A 17 -20.01 -16.97 -2.61
CA VAL A 17 -19.12 -16.53 -1.53
C VAL A 17 -17.78 -17.24 -1.63
N ILE A 18 -16.72 -16.45 -1.77
CA ILE A 18 -15.35 -16.90 -2.03
C ILE A 18 -14.44 -16.39 -0.90
N GLY A 19 -13.58 -17.25 -0.34
CA GLY A 19 -12.56 -16.80 0.60
C GLY A 19 -11.42 -16.06 -0.12
N LEU A 20 -10.86 -15.04 0.53
CA LEU A 20 -9.69 -14.32 0.07
C LEU A 20 -8.48 -14.76 0.87
N LYS A 21 -7.32 -14.88 0.21
CA LYS A 21 -6.07 -15.01 0.96
C LYS A 21 -5.68 -13.67 1.60
N PRO A 22 -5.00 -13.66 2.76
CA PRO A 22 -4.73 -12.45 3.54
C PRO A 22 -3.91 -11.36 2.82
N GLU A 23 -3.10 -11.75 1.85
CA GLU A 23 -2.14 -10.88 1.17
C GLU A 23 -2.74 -10.21 -0.09
N MET A 24 -3.89 -10.67 -0.58
CA MET A 24 -4.28 -10.41 -1.97
C MET A 24 -4.67 -8.96 -2.25
N LEU A 25 -5.50 -8.34 -1.42
CA LEU A 25 -5.89 -6.94 -1.64
C LEU A 25 -4.74 -5.96 -1.33
N ARG A 26 -3.65 -6.43 -0.71
CA ARG A 26 -2.43 -5.63 -0.54
C ARG A 26 -1.57 -5.67 -1.79
N GLU A 27 -1.62 -6.77 -2.55
CA GLU A 27 -0.78 -6.97 -3.74
C GLU A 27 -1.40 -6.39 -5.01
N PHE A 28 -2.73 -6.32 -5.12
CA PHE A 28 -3.41 -5.81 -6.32
C PHE A 28 -3.85 -4.35 -6.16
N ASP A 29 -3.38 -3.48 -7.04
CA ASP A 29 -3.72 -2.04 -7.13
C ASP A 29 -4.39 -1.67 -8.46
N ASP A 30 -4.78 -2.68 -9.25
CA ASP A 30 -5.57 -2.53 -10.46
C ASP A 30 -6.87 -3.33 -10.37
N TYR A 31 -7.99 -2.60 -10.44
CA TYR A 31 -9.33 -3.17 -10.40
C TYR A 31 -9.64 -4.05 -11.61
N ALA A 32 -9.18 -3.67 -12.81
CA ALA A 32 -9.44 -4.43 -14.03
C ALA A 32 -8.76 -5.80 -13.97
N VAL A 33 -7.48 -5.81 -13.55
CA VAL A 33 -6.73 -7.06 -13.34
C VAL A 33 -7.40 -7.93 -12.28
N TRP A 34 -7.89 -7.32 -11.20
CA TRP A 34 -8.60 -8.05 -10.15
C TRP A 34 -9.91 -8.67 -10.67
N MET A 35 -10.67 -7.94 -11.48
CA MET A 35 -11.91 -8.43 -12.11
C MET A 35 -11.64 -9.57 -13.09
N GLU A 36 -10.60 -9.47 -13.91
CA GLU A 36 -10.16 -10.55 -14.81
C GLU A 36 -9.85 -11.83 -14.02
N LYS A 37 -9.08 -11.70 -12.93
CA LYS A 37 -8.74 -12.85 -12.06
C LYS A 37 -9.97 -13.46 -11.40
N LEU A 38 -10.93 -12.63 -10.98
CA LEU A 38 -12.20 -13.11 -10.45
C LEU A 38 -12.99 -13.89 -11.52
N HIS A 39 -13.06 -13.36 -12.74
CA HIS A 39 -13.75 -14.01 -13.84
C HIS A 39 -13.11 -15.35 -14.21
N GLU A 40 -11.77 -15.40 -14.30
CA GLU A 40 -11.00 -16.63 -14.51
C GLU A 40 -11.30 -17.69 -13.42
N GLU A 41 -11.39 -17.29 -12.15
CA GLU A 41 -11.69 -18.19 -11.04
C GLU A 41 -13.12 -18.73 -11.13
N LEU A 42 -14.11 -17.86 -11.41
CA LEU A 42 -15.51 -18.26 -11.57
C LEU A 42 -15.66 -19.25 -12.73
N LEU A 43 -15.01 -18.99 -13.87
CA LEU A 43 -14.99 -19.89 -15.02
C LEU A 43 -14.35 -21.24 -14.67
N ALA A 44 -13.21 -21.22 -13.97
CA ALA A 44 -12.49 -22.44 -13.62
C ALA A 44 -13.25 -23.34 -12.65
N VAL A 45 -14.00 -22.77 -11.71
CA VAL A 45 -14.70 -23.53 -10.65
C VAL A 45 -16.12 -23.90 -11.05
N TYR A 46 -16.83 -23.02 -11.78
CA TYR A 46 -18.25 -23.20 -12.08
C TYR A 46 -18.57 -23.39 -13.56
N GLY A 47 -17.58 -23.27 -14.46
CA GLY A 47 -17.77 -23.41 -15.89
C GLY A 47 -18.54 -22.24 -16.53
N MET A 48 -18.85 -22.38 -17.82
CA MET A 48 -19.44 -21.30 -18.62
C MET A 48 -20.78 -20.77 -18.07
N GLN A 49 -21.56 -21.61 -17.39
CA GLN A 49 -22.84 -21.23 -16.78
C GLN A 49 -22.75 -20.11 -15.74
N ALA A 50 -21.61 -19.93 -15.05
CA ALA A 50 -21.45 -18.83 -14.09
C ALA A 50 -20.86 -17.55 -14.71
N THR A 51 -20.29 -17.67 -15.92
CA THR A 51 -19.73 -16.55 -16.68
C THR A 51 -20.70 -15.93 -17.67
N GLU A 52 -21.82 -16.62 -17.97
CA GLU A 52 -22.96 -16.05 -18.70
C GLU A 52 -23.72 -15.02 -17.85
N SER A 53 -23.63 -15.12 -16.51
CA SER A 53 -24.17 -14.13 -15.59
C SER A 53 -23.24 -12.92 -15.46
N GLU A 54 -23.81 -11.72 -15.49
CA GLU A 54 -23.09 -10.48 -15.24
C GLU A 54 -22.81 -10.33 -13.74
N VAL A 55 -21.60 -9.86 -13.41
CA VAL A 55 -21.27 -9.50 -12.02
C VAL A 55 -21.91 -8.15 -11.70
N LEU A 56 -22.96 -8.18 -10.87
CA LEU A 56 -23.69 -6.96 -10.48
C LEU A 56 -22.92 -6.14 -9.44
N ASP A 57 -22.50 -6.79 -8.36
CA ASP A 57 -21.69 -6.18 -7.32
C ASP A 57 -20.82 -7.21 -6.61
N ILE A 58 -19.76 -6.70 -5.97
CA ILE A 58 -18.91 -7.48 -5.08
C ILE A 58 -18.91 -6.79 -3.72
N THR A 59 -19.33 -7.54 -2.71
CA THR A 59 -19.24 -7.13 -1.32
C THR A 59 -18.22 -7.99 -0.57
N TYR A 60 -17.65 -7.48 0.51
CA TYR A 60 -16.69 -8.24 1.31
C TYR A 60 -17.07 -8.25 2.79
N ALA A 61 -16.68 -9.34 3.46
CA ALA A 61 -16.73 -9.52 4.89
C ALA A 61 -15.31 -9.44 5.46
N THR A 62 -15.18 -8.93 6.68
CA THR A 62 -13.89 -8.78 7.36
C THR A 62 -13.70 -9.83 8.44
N SER A 63 -12.46 -10.03 8.89
CA SER A 63 -12.13 -10.87 10.05
C SER A 63 -12.96 -10.54 11.30
N ASP A 64 -13.28 -9.26 11.50
CA ASP A 64 -14.05 -8.78 12.65
C ASP A 64 -15.55 -9.12 12.53
N ASN A 65 -16.05 -9.25 11.29
CA ASN A 65 -17.45 -9.54 10.98
C ASN A 65 -17.57 -10.52 9.80
N PRO A 66 -17.21 -11.81 9.97
CA PRO A 66 -17.00 -12.75 8.87
C PRO A 66 -18.28 -13.17 8.12
N THR A 67 -19.46 -12.89 8.68
CA THR A 67 -20.76 -13.21 8.09
C THR A 67 -21.47 -12.01 7.48
N HIS A 68 -20.92 -10.80 7.63
CA HIS A 68 -21.57 -9.56 7.23
C HIS A 68 -20.88 -8.94 6.01
N PHE A 69 -21.62 -8.86 4.89
CA PHE A 69 -21.14 -8.38 3.60
C PHE A 69 -21.76 -7.01 3.30
N SER A 70 -21.26 -5.95 3.94
CA SER A 70 -21.83 -4.60 3.82
C SER A 70 -20.96 -3.62 3.04
N SER A 71 -19.66 -3.89 2.94
CA SER A 71 -18.71 -3.04 2.22
C SER A 71 -18.50 -3.57 0.80
N ARG A 72 -18.31 -2.67 -0.16
CA ARG A 72 -18.17 -3.01 -1.58
C ARG A 72 -16.72 -2.95 -2.04
N ILE A 73 -16.36 -3.87 -2.94
CA ILE A 73 -15.13 -3.79 -3.72
C ILE A 73 -15.43 -2.95 -4.95
N THR A 74 -14.82 -1.76 -5.04
CA THR A 74 -15.02 -0.81 -6.14
C THR A 74 -13.68 -0.36 -6.71
N GLN A 75 -13.70 0.25 -7.89
CA GLN A 75 -12.51 0.86 -8.49
C GLN A 75 -11.85 1.90 -7.56
N ASP A 76 -12.63 2.66 -6.81
CA ASP A 76 -12.13 3.65 -5.84
C ASP A 76 -11.31 3.01 -4.71
N VAL A 77 -11.67 1.79 -4.29
CA VAL A 77 -10.88 1.05 -3.29
C VAL A 77 -9.49 0.76 -3.85
N PHE A 78 -9.38 0.33 -5.11
CA PHE A 78 -8.09 0.08 -5.75
C PHE A 78 -7.28 1.35 -5.99
N ALA A 79 -7.94 2.47 -6.32
CA ALA A 79 -7.28 3.77 -6.39
C ALA A 79 -6.63 4.14 -5.05
N ARG A 80 -7.35 4.00 -3.93
CA ARG A 80 -6.80 4.26 -2.59
C ARG A 80 -5.68 3.29 -2.20
N LEU A 81 -5.78 2.02 -2.60
CA LEU A 81 -4.70 1.04 -2.40
C LEU A 81 -3.44 1.42 -3.19
N ARG A 82 -3.60 1.93 -4.41
CA ARG A 82 -2.50 2.45 -5.22
C ARG A 82 -1.85 3.67 -4.56
N ASP A 83 -2.66 4.62 -4.12
CA ASP A 83 -2.18 5.81 -3.40
C ASP A 83 -1.41 5.41 -2.14
N TYR A 84 -1.92 4.42 -1.40
CA TYR A 84 -1.26 3.87 -0.21
C TYR A 84 0.11 3.29 -0.53
N LYS A 85 0.22 2.46 -1.57
CA LYS A 85 1.51 1.90 -2.01
C LYS A 85 2.48 2.98 -2.45
N MET A 86 2.02 3.93 -3.27
CA MET A 86 2.86 5.05 -3.73
C MET A 86 3.38 5.87 -2.56
N LEU A 87 2.55 6.12 -1.55
CA LEU A 87 2.94 6.86 -0.36
C LEU A 87 3.96 6.10 0.48
N CYS A 88 3.80 4.78 0.67
CA CYS A 88 4.82 3.94 1.28
C CYS A 88 6.16 4.06 0.56
N SER A 89 6.18 3.93 -0.77
CA SER A 89 7.40 4.06 -1.56
C SER A 89 8.05 5.45 -1.47
N LYS A 90 7.24 6.51 -1.38
CA LYS A 90 7.75 7.88 -1.15
C LYS A 90 8.40 8.02 0.22
N ILE A 91 7.77 7.47 1.26
CA ILE A 91 8.34 7.46 2.62
C ILE A 91 9.68 6.72 2.62
N ASP A 92 9.74 5.52 2.04
CA ASP A 92 10.97 4.74 1.96
C ASP A 92 12.10 5.50 1.24
N SER A 93 11.77 6.21 0.15
CA SER A 93 12.71 7.07 -0.55
C SER A 93 13.22 8.22 0.32
N ILE A 94 12.34 8.91 1.05
CA ILE A 94 12.75 10.02 1.93
C ILE A 94 13.57 9.51 3.11
N SER A 95 13.17 8.39 3.74
CA SER A 95 13.93 7.77 4.82
C SER A 95 15.34 7.36 4.35
N THR A 96 15.47 6.90 3.10
CA THR A 96 16.77 6.59 2.50
C THR A 96 17.62 7.85 2.32
N GLN A 97 17.05 8.93 1.77
CA GLN A 97 17.73 10.22 1.62
C GLN A 97 18.16 10.81 2.97
N LEU A 98 17.31 10.75 3.99
CA LEU A 98 17.63 11.18 5.35
C LEU A 98 18.85 10.44 5.91
N LYS A 99 18.90 9.12 5.70
CA LYS A 99 20.03 8.30 6.14
C LYS A 99 21.32 8.73 5.44
N GLU A 100 21.28 8.95 4.12
CA GLU A 100 22.44 9.40 3.35
C GLU A 100 22.92 10.80 3.78
N GLU A 101 22.01 11.76 3.93
CA GLU A 101 22.33 13.12 4.36
C GLU A 101 22.86 13.16 5.80
N THR A 102 22.31 12.33 6.69
CA THR A 102 22.81 12.18 8.07
C THR A 102 24.22 11.61 8.08
N GLN A 103 24.50 10.58 7.27
CA GLN A 103 25.86 10.03 7.13
C GLN A 103 26.84 11.07 6.59
N ARG A 104 26.43 11.87 5.59
CA ARG A 104 27.25 12.99 5.08
C ARG A 104 27.53 14.01 6.16
N ARG A 105 26.53 14.41 6.95
CA ARG A 105 26.69 15.33 8.08
C ARG A 105 27.73 14.82 9.06
N ASP A 106 27.61 13.56 9.47
CA ASP A 106 28.53 12.95 10.45
C ASP A 106 29.97 12.92 9.91
N LEU A 107 30.15 12.59 8.63
CA LEU A 107 31.46 12.67 7.97
C LEU A 107 32.01 14.10 7.95
N THR A 108 31.20 15.10 7.59
CA THR A 108 31.63 16.51 7.60
C THR A 108 31.98 16.99 9.02
N GLU A 109 31.24 16.57 10.05
CA GLU A 109 31.57 16.88 11.45
C GLU A 109 32.91 16.26 11.86
N THR A 110 33.16 15.00 11.49
CA THR A 110 34.47 14.38 11.75
C THR A 110 35.60 15.11 11.03
N MET A 111 35.42 15.49 9.76
CA MET A 111 36.41 16.27 9.01
C MET A 111 36.70 17.62 9.65
N ILE A 112 35.67 18.32 10.15
CA ILE A 112 35.83 19.59 10.89
C ILE A 112 36.62 19.37 12.18
N SER A 113 36.31 18.30 12.92
CA SER A 113 36.97 17.99 14.20
C SER A 113 38.44 17.59 14.05
N GLN A 114 38.80 17.00 12.91
CA GLN A 114 40.16 16.56 12.58
C GLN A 114 40.94 17.60 11.77
N ASN A 115 40.33 18.75 11.46
CA ASN A 115 40.94 19.72 10.54
C ASN A 115 42.08 20.50 11.21
N GLU A 116 43.32 20.15 10.86
CA GLU A 116 44.53 20.92 11.19
C GLU A 116 44.84 22.00 10.12
N GLU A 117 44.11 22.01 8.99
CA GLU A 117 44.37 22.92 7.87
C GLU A 117 43.63 24.27 7.96
N GLY A 118 44.25 25.31 7.40
CA GLY A 118 43.92 26.72 7.62
C GLY A 118 42.46 27.15 7.36
N GLY A 119 42.07 28.26 8.00
CA GLY A 119 40.68 28.67 8.20
C GLY A 119 39.77 28.93 6.98
N LYS A 120 40.27 28.86 5.73
CA LYS A 120 39.40 28.92 4.53
C LYS A 120 38.69 27.58 4.26
N SER A 121 39.37 26.45 4.46
CA SER A 121 38.80 25.10 4.33
C SER A 121 37.72 24.85 5.39
N LEU A 122 38.01 25.24 6.64
CA LEU A 122 37.07 25.15 7.76
C LEU A 122 35.76 25.92 7.52
N ARG A 123 35.83 27.15 6.99
CA ARG A 123 34.63 27.96 6.67
C ARG A 123 33.75 27.31 5.61
N GLN A 124 34.35 26.65 4.62
CA GLN A 124 33.61 25.94 3.58
C GLN A 124 32.88 24.72 4.18
N GLN A 125 33.57 23.90 4.98
CA GLN A 125 32.97 22.76 5.67
C GLN A 125 31.86 23.18 6.64
N GLN A 126 32.03 24.29 7.38
CA GLN A 126 30.98 24.82 8.24
C GLN A 126 29.74 25.28 7.46
N ARG A 127 29.92 25.83 6.26
CA ARG A 127 28.80 26.21 5.38
C ARG A 127 28.09 24.97 4.85
N GLU A 128 28.84 23.95 4.45
CA GLU A 128 28.30 22.66 4.02
C GLU A 128 27.50 22.00 5.14
N LEU A 129 28.03 21.95 6.36
CA LEU A 129 27.33 21.41 7.53
C LEU A 129 26.00 22.13 7.80
N ARG A 130 25.96 23.46 7.66
CA ARG A 130 24.70 24.22 7.79
C ARG A 130 23.68 23.85 6.70
N ASN A 131 24.14 23.65 5.47
CA ASN A 131 23.28 23.24 4.36
C ASN A 131 22.74 21.82 4.59
N LEU A 132 23.59 20.88 5.03
CA LEU A 132 23.18 19.51 5.38
C LEU A 132 22.16 19.51 6.52
N ASN A 133 22.38 20.30 7.57
CA ASN A 133 21.42 20.41 8.67
C ASN A 133 20.06 20.98 8.22
N ALA A 134 20.06 21.96 7.31
CA ALA A 134 18.82 22.48 6.73
C ALA A 134 18.11 21.44 5.85
N SER A 135 18.85 20.70 5.03
CA SER A 135 18.37 19.58 4.21
C SER A 135 17.72 18.49 5.06
N ILE A 136 18.41 18.04 6.11
CA ILE A 136 17.91 17.03 7.06
C ILE A 136 16.63 17.53 7.74
N ALA A 137 16.58 18.78 8.20
CA ALA A 137 15.40 19.33 8.85
C ALA A 137 14.18 19.34 7.90
N GLU A 138 14.38 19.73 6.65
CA GLU A 138 13.33 19.74 5.63
C GLU A 138 12.85 18.32 5.29
N LEU A 139 13.77 17.38 5.04
CA LEU A 139 13.42 15.98 4.78
C LEU A 139 12.71 15.33 5.97
N THR A 140 13.11 15.66 7.21
CA THR A 140 12.44 15.16 8.43
C THR A 140 11.00 15.66 8.50
N LYS A 141 10.78 16.93 8.16
CA LYS A 141 9.42 17.51 8.11
C LYS A 141 8.58 16.83 7.02
N GLN A 142 9.14 16.65 5.83
CA GLN A 142 8.45 15.97 4.73
C GLN A 142 8.12 14.51 5.07
N GLU A 143 9.04 13.78 5.72
CA GLU A 143 8.78 12.42 6.19
C GLU A 143 7.62 12.39 7.20
N ALA A 144 7.58 13.34 8.14
CA ALA A 144 6.50 13.45 9.12
C ALA A 144 5.14 13.73 8.46
N GLU A 145 5.10 14.64 7.48
CA GLU A 145 3.90 14.94 6.69
C GLU A 145 3.41 13.70 5.93
N LEU A 146 4.30 12.99 5.22
CA LEU A 146 3.93 11.76 4.52
C LEU A 146 3.47 10.66 5.48
N ARG A 147 4.10 10.51 6.65
CA ARG A 147 3.66 9.52 7.66
C ARG A 147 2.28 9.85 8.21
N TYR A 148 1.94 11.13 8.35
CA TYR A 148 0.60 11.55 8.72
C TYR A 148 -0.42 11.19 7.63
N GLU A 149 -0.13 11.52 6.38
CA GLU A 149 -0.97 11.12 5.23
C GLU A 149 -1.15 9.59 5.17
N LEU A 150 -0.09 8.83 5.43
CA LEU A 150 -0.12 7.36 5.47
C LEU A 150 -1.07 6.88 6.55
N SER A 151 -1.01 7.49 7.74
CA SER A 151 -1.89 7.13 8.85
C SER A 151 -3.36 7.37 8.47
N CYS A 152 -3.69 8.54 7.91
CA CYS A 152 -5.04 8.85 7.45
C CYS A 152 -5.53 7.85 6.39
N LEU A 153 -4.70 7.57 5.37
CA LEU A 153 -5.08 6.65 4.30
C LEU A 153 -5.20 5.21 4.81
N SER A 154 -4.30 4.78 5.70
CA SER A 154 -4.34 3.45 6.33
C SER A 154 -5.65 3.19 7.07
N GLN A 155 -6.22 4.20 7.73
CA GLN A 155 -7.52 4.10 8.39
C GLN A 155 -8.66 3.92 7.39
N GLN A 156 -8.58 4.59 6.23
CA GLN A 156 -9.59 4.49 5.18
C GLN A 156 -9.60 3.11 4.50
N VAL A 157 -8.43 2.49 4.33
CA VAL A 157 -8.29 1.16 3.72
C VAL A 157 -8.22 0.00 4.73
N ALA A 158 -8.29 0.29 6.04
CA ALA A 158 -8.12 -0.70 7.10
C ALA A 158 -9.06 -1.91 6.96
N ASN A 159 -10.33 -1.67 6.60
CA ASN A 159 -11.31 -2.74 6.42
C ASN A 159 -11.01 -3.62 5.21
N VAL A 160 -10.41 -3.03 4.16
CA VAL A 160 -10.01 -3.75 2.94
C VAL A 160 -8.87 -4.73 3.28
N PHE A 161 -7.93 -4.31 4.13
CA PHE A 161 -6.85 -5.17 4.60
C PHE A 161 -7.28 -6.29 5.56
N LYS A 162 -8.51 -6.21 6.07
CA LYS A 162 -9.13 -7.24 6.92
C LYS A 162 -10.11 -8.11 6.15
N ALA A 163 -10.28 -7.91 4.84
CA ALA A 163 -11.23 -8.67 4.06
C ALA A 163 -10.79 -10.14 3.95
N GLU A 164 -11.67 -11.05 4.35
CA GLU A 164 -11.42 -12.50 4.35
C GLU A 164 -12.28 -13.26 3.36
N ALA A 165 -13.41 -12.67 2.94
CA ALA A 165 -14.30 -13.28 1.98
C ALA A 165 -15.01 -12.21 1.18
N ILE A 166 -15.33 -12.55 -0.06
CA ILE A 166 -16.16 -11.75 -0.95
C ILE A 166 -17.45 -12.50 -1.25
N ARG A 167 -18.52 -11.74 -1.47
CA ARG A 167 -19.75 -12.18 -2.09
C ARG A 167 -19.85 -11.50 -3.44
N VAL A 168 -19.87 -12.31 -4.49
CA VAL A 168 -20.09 -11.88 -5.86
C VAL A 168 -21.56 -12.09 -6.17
N SER A 169 -22.30 -11.03 -6.44
CA SER A 169 -23.69 -11.12 -6.88
C SER A 169 -23.73 -11.27 -8.41
N LEU A 170 -24.54 -12.21 -8.88
CA LEU A 170 -24.66 -12.60 -10.28
C LEU A 170 -26.09 -12.36 -10.75
N VAL A 171 -26.24 -11.81 -11.96
CA VAL A 171 -27.54 -11.58 -12.62
C VAL A 171 -27.52 -12.13 -14.04
#